data_AF-A0A7W1FF77-F1
#
_entry.id   AF-A0A7W1FF77-F1
#
_cell.length_a   1.000
_cell.length_b   1.000
_cell.length_c   1.000
_cell.angle_alpha   90.00
_cell.angle_beta   90.00
_cell.angle_gamma   90.00
#
_symmetry.space_group_name_H-M   'P 1'
#
loop_
_entity.id
_entity.type
_entity.pdbx_description
1 polymer ?
#
loop_
_entity_poly.entity_id
_entity_poly.type
_entity_poly.pdbx_seq_one_letter_code
_entity_poly.pdbx_strand_id
1 'polypeptide(L)'
;MKRFVFLILFIFSINVVFAFGQKNQALPDKLWQEVDDSALQQRLPERLVIPNAYHTFTLDKTAFQNLLREAPMEFTEAARGNSPIITLPMPDGKLARFQIAESPILEPGLAAK
;
A
#
# COMPACT_ATOMS: atom_id res chain seq x y z
N MET A 1 9.67 -35.42 -41.80
CA MET A 1 8.39 -34.90 -41.27
C MET A 1 8.26 -35.03 -39.75
N LYS A 2 8.58 -36.19 -39.12
CA LYS A 2 8.47 -36.36 -37.64
C LYS A 2 9.46 -35.50 -36.81
N ARG A 3 10.64 -35.17 -37.36
CA ARG A 3 11.68 -34.35 -36.70
C ARG A 3 11.36 -32.84 -36.69
N PHE A 4 10.56 -32.36 -37.64
CA PHE A 4 10.11 -30.96 -37.69
C PHE A 4 8.94 -30.68 -36.75
N VAL A 5 8.07 -31.68 -36.52
CA VAL A 5 6.94 -31.58 -35.57
C VAL A 5 7.43 -31.52 -34.11
N PHE A 6 8.50 -32.24 -33.76
CA PHE A 6 9.11 -32.17 -32.42
C PHE A 6 9.76 -30.82 -32.12
N LEU A 7 10.25 -30.11 -33.15
CA LEU A 7 10.94 -28.83 -32.99
C LEU A 7 9.95 -27.66 -32.77
N ILE A 8 8.76 -27.74 -33.37
CA ILE A 8 7.66 -26.78 -33.14
C ILE A 8 7.00 -27.00 -31.77
N LEU A 9 6.88 -28.26 -31.31
CA LEU A 9 6.36 -28.57 -29.97
C LEU A 9 7.31 -28.13 -28.84
N PHE A 10 8.64 -28.12 -29.08
CA PHE A 10 9.61 -27.67 -28.09
C PHE A 10 9.64 -26.13 -27.92
N ILE A 11 9.41 -25.37 -29.00
CA ILE A 11 9.32 -23.90 -28.97
C ILE A 11 8.02 -23.43 -28.30
N PHE A 12 6.94 -24.23 -28.37
CA PHE A 12 5.70 -23.93 -27.65
C PHE A 12 5.83 -24.14 -26.13
N SER A 13 6.63 -25.11 -25.69
CA SER A 13 6.88 -25.37 -24.26
C SER A 13 7.79 -24.35 -23.56
N ILE A 14 8.60 -23.57 -24.29
CA ILE A 14 9.44 -22.51 -23.70
C ILE A 14 8.67 -21.21 -23.42
N ASN A 15 7.53 -20.98 -24.10
CA ASN A 15 6.78 -19.73 -23.97
C ASN A 15 5.75 -19.71 -22.82
N VAL A 16 5.56 -20.81 -22.09
CA VAL A 16 4.58 -20.89 -20.99
C VAL A 16 5.14 -20.45 -19.64
N VAL A 17 6.48 -20.35 -19.49
CA VAL A 17 7.10 -20.01 -18.19
C VAL A 17 7.11 -18.50 -17.90
N PHE A 18 6.89 -17.64 -18.89
CA PHE A 18 6.94 -16.17 -18.71
C PHE A 18 5.59 -15.49 -18.40
N ALA A 19 4.50 -16.26 -18.22
CA ALA A 19 3.17 -15.69 -17.98
C ALA A 19 2.79 -15.51 -16.50
N PHE A 20 3.65 -15.90 -15.55
CA PHE A 20 3.44 -15.67 -14.11
C PHE A 20 4.48 -14.75 -13.48
N GLY A 21 5.03 -13.82 -14.26
CA GLY A 21 5.62 -12.61 -13.69
C GLY A 21 4.48 -11.75 -13.16
N GLN A 22 4.17 -11.89 -11.87
CA GLN A 22 3.21 -11.04 -11.17
C GLN A 22 3.39 -9.59 -11.64
N LYS A 23 2.32 -8.97 -12.14
CA LYS A 23 2.19 -7.51 -12.08
C LYS A 23 2.30 -7.16 -10.60
N ASN A 24 3.53 -6.97 -10.10
CA ASN A 24 3.78 -6.13 -8.96
C ASN A 24 3.31 -4.76 -9.42
N GLN A 25 2.03 -4.47 -9.21
CA GLN A 25 1.51 -3.12 -9.28
C GLN A 25 2.47 -2.32 -8.41
N ALA A 26 3.25 -1.44 -9.04
CA ALA A 26 4.09 -0.50 -8.32
C ALA A 26 3.23 0.11 -7.22
N LEU A 27 3.73 0.10 -5.98
CA LEU A 27 3.03 0.67 -4.83
C LEU A 27 2.57 2.09 -5.23
N PRO A 28 1.25 2.31 -5.41
CA PRO A 28 0.77 3.50 -6.11
C PRO A 28 1.01 4.77 -5.29
N ASP A 29 1.08 4.63 -3.97
CA ASP A 29 1.10 5.73 -3.05
C ASP A 29 2.47 5.73 -2.34
N LYS A 30 3.36 6.65 -2.74
CA LYS A 30 4.66 6.89 -2.10
C LYS A 30 4.49 7.58 -0.73
N LEU A 31 3.64 7.02 0.12
CA LEU A 31 3.27 7.62 1.40
C LEU A 31 4.35 7.42 2.46
N TRP A 32 4.95 6.23 2.47
CA TRP A 32 5.91 5.83 3.49
C TRP A 32 7.30 5.75 2.89
N GLN A 33 8.24 6.41 3.56
CA GLN A 33 9.66 6.26 3.27
C GLN A 33 10.35 5.76 4.53
N GLU A 34 11.07 4.65 4.42
CA GLU A 34 11.87 4.14 5.53
C GLU A 34 13.00 5.12 5.83
N VAL A 35 13.24 5.38 7.11
CA VAL A 35 14.26 6.29 7.62
C VAL A 35 15.06 5.59 8.71
N ASP A 36 16.28 6.04 8.97
CA ASP A 36 17.08 5.50 10.07
C ASP A 36 16.65 6.07 11.43
N ASP A 37 16.82 5.30 12.51
CA ASP A 37 16.44 5.73 13.88
C ASP A 37 17.22 6.97 14.35
N SER A 38 18.41 7.23 13.82
CA SER A 38 19.17 8.45 14.13
C SER A 38 18.37 9.72 13.87
N ALA A 39 17.49 9.72 12.87
CA ALA A 39 16.60 10.84 12.58
C ALA A 39 15.53 11.06 13.68
N LEU A 40 15.14 10.00 14.40
CA LEU A 40 14.22 10.09 15.54
C LEU A 40 14.94 10.55 16.81
N GLN A 41 16.16 10.05 17.06
CA GLN A 41 16.95 10.43 18.23
C GLN A 41 17.26 11.93 18.28
N GLN A 42 17.49 12.55 17.13
CA GLN A 42 17.69 14.00 17.03
C GLN A 42 16.42 14.81 17.34
N ARG A 43 15.23 14.23 17.13
CA ARG A 43 13.94 14.91 17.29
C ARG A 43 13.25 14.66 18.63
N LEU A 44 13.53 13.53 19.26
CA LEU A 44 12.91 13.08 20.51
C LEU A 44 14.01 12.86 21.55
N PRO A 45 14.39 13.92 22.32
CA PRO A 45 15.57 13.89 23.17
C PRO A 45 15.46 12.91 24.34
N GLU A 46 14.25 12.51 24.75
CA GLU A 46 14.04 11.57 25.84
C GLU A 46 12.97 10.54 25.49
N ARG A 47 13.41 9.33 25.13
CA ARG A 47 12.53 8.17 24.90
C ARG A 47 12.59 7.25 26.10
N LEU A 48 11.53 7.24 26.90
CA LEU A 48 11.42 6.40 28.11
C LEU A 48 11.27 4.90 27.78
N VAL A 49 10.76 4.56 26.59
CA VAL A 49 10.57 3.18 26.14
C VAL A 49 10.97 3.08 24.67
N ILE A 50 11.90 2.17 24.36
CA ILE A 50 12.36 1.86 23.00
C ILE A 50 12.14 0.37 22.75
N PRO A 51 11.41 -0.03 21.70
CA PRO A 51 11.24 -1.44 21.36
C PRO A 51 12.57 -2.10 20.97
N ASN A 52 12.70 -3.40 21.25
CA ASN A 52 13.87 -4.18 20.85
C ASN A 52 13.96 -4.38 19.33
N ALA A 53 12.83 -4.35 18.62
CA ALA A 53 12.74 -4.47 17.17
C ALA A 53 11.60 -3.58 16.66
N TYR A 54 11.90 -2.74 15.66
CA TYR A 54 10.95 -1.82 15.04
C TYR A 54 11.47 -1.35 13.69
N HIS A 55 10.57 -0.86 12.85
CA HIS A 55 10.89 -0.13 11.63
C HIS A 55 10.45 1.32 11.77
N THR A 56 11.21 2.22 11.17
CA THR A 56 11.00 3.66 11.23
C THR A 56 10.64 4.22 9.87
N PHE A 57 9.51 4.90 9.79
CA PHE A 57 9.02 5.49 8.55
C PHE A 57 8.74 6.97 8.75
N THR A 58 9.03 7.78 7.73
CA THR A 58 8.43 9.10 7.58
C THR A 58 7.21 9.00 6.66
N LEU A 59 6.18 9.78 6.99
CA LEU A 59 4.95 9.90 6.21
C LEU A 59 4.98 11.18 5.38
N ASP A 60 4.75 11.07 4.07
CA ASP A 60 4.34 12.23 3.26
C ASP A 60 2.90 12.60 3.63
N LYS A 61 2.79 13.59 4.54
CA LYS A 61 1.50 14.05 5.06
C LYS A 61 0.62 14.65 3.97
N THR A 62 1.21 15.33 2.98
CA THR A 62 0.45 15.99 1.92
C THR A 62 -0.18 14.94 1.01
N ALA A 63 0.60 13.95 0.57
CA ALA A 63 0.09 12.84 -0.23
C ALA A 63 -0.96 12.03 0.55
N PHE A 64 -0.72 11.79 1.84
CA PHE A 64 -1.67 11.09 2.71
C PHE A 64 -3.01 11.84 2.81
N GLN A 65 -2.99 13.15 3.08
CA GLN A 65 -4.20 13.97 3.16
C GLN A 65 -4.94 14.06 1.82
N ASN A 66 -4.21 14.12 0.70
CA ASN A 66 -4.83 14.10 -0.62
C ASN A 66 -5.60 12.78 -0.83
N LEU A 67 -4.98 11.65 -0.53
CA LEU A 67 -5.60 10.33 -0.64
C LEU A 67 -6.82 10.20 0.27
N LEU A 68 -6.73 10.63 1.54
CA LEU A 68 -7.86 10.55 2.47
C LEU A 68 -9.07 11.36 2.01
N ARG A 69 -8.88 12.48 1.32
CA ARG A 69 -10.00 13.30 0.78
C ARG A 69 -10.78 12.62 -0.34
N GLU A 70 -10.21 11.58 -0.95
CA GLU A 70 -10.88 10.78 -1.98
C GLU A 70 -11.73 9.65 -1.37
N ALA A 71 -11.64 9.42 -0.06
CA ALA A 71 -12.37 8.36 0.60
C ALA A 71 -13.88 8.66 0.58
N PRO A 72 -14.71 7.78 -0.01
CA PRO A 72 -16.16 7.97 0.00
C PRO A 72 -16.74 7.67 1.38
N MET A 73 -17.89 8.28 1.70
CA MET A 73 -18.64 7.97 2.92
C MET A 73 -18.97 6.47 3.00
N GLU A 74 -18.76 5.89 4.16
CA GLU A 74 -19.04 4.48 4.44
C GLU A 74 -20.52 4.12 4.14
N PHE A 75 -20.75 2.84 3.83
CA PHE A 75 -22.06 2.29 3.47
C PHE A 75 -22.72 2.88 2.21
N THR A 76 -22.01 3.71 1.43
CA THR A 76 -22.48 4.18 0.11
C THR A 76 -22.09 3.22 -1.02
N GLU A 77 -22.75 3.34 -2.19
CA GLU A 77 -22.33 2.61 -3.40
C GLU A 77 -20.91 2.99 -3.84
N ALA A 78 -20.52 4.26 -3.66
CA ALA A 78 -19.16 4.73 -3.95
C ALA A 78 -18.12 3.99 -3.11
N ALA A 79 -18.41 3.73 -1.83
CA ALA A 79 -17.53 2.96 -0.95
C ALA A 79 -17.37 1.48 -1.34
N ARG A 80 -18.37 0.90 -2.01
CA ARG A 80 -18.32 -0.51 -2.47
C ARG A 80 -17.53 -0.69 -3.78
N GLY A 81 -17.58 0.28 -4.68
CA GLY A 81 -16.99 0.16 -6.02
C GLY A 81 -15.72 0.97 -6.26
N ASN A 82 -15.57 2.12 -5.59
CA ASN A 82 -14.61 3.17 -5.96
C ASN A 82 -13.80 3.70 -4.76
N SER A 83 -13.67 2.94 -3.68
CA SER A 83 -12.84 3.35 -2.55
C SER A 83 -11.36 3.41 -2.94
N PRO A 84 -10.65 4.50 -2.59
CA PRO A 84 -9.21 4.58 -2.83
C PRO A 84 -8.47 3.51 -2.02
N ILE A 85 -7.30 3.14 -2.52
CA ILE A 85 -6.42 2.19 -1.85
C ILE A 85 -5.35 2.97 -1.11
N ILE A 86 -5.13 2.62 0.15
CA ILE A 86 -3.99 3.07 0.93
C ILE A 86 -3.04 1.91 1.19
N THR A 87 -1.76 2.24 1.22
CA THR A 87 -0.71 1.32 1.65
C THR A 87 -0.29 1.61 3.09
N LEU A 88 -0.21 0.59 3.96
CA LEU A 88 0.23 0.71 5.36
C LEU A 88 1.39 -0.25 5.67
N PRO A 89 2.38 0.18 6.48
CA PRO A 89 3.41 -0.71 7.01
C PRO A 89 2.83 -1.68 8.04
N MET A 90 3.12 -2.96 7.84
CA MET A 90 2.70 -4.05 8.70
C MET A 90 3.79 -4.39 9.72
N PRO A 91 3.44 -5.08 10.82
CA PRO A 91 4.42 -5.48 11.84
C PRO A 91 5.56 -6.38 11.34
N ASP A 92 5.36 -7.09 10.24
CA ASP A 92 6.40 -7.91 9.59
C ASP A 92 7.31 -7.11 8.64
N GLY A 93 7.19 -5.79 8.61
CA GLY A 93 7.96 -4.88 7.76
C GLY A 93 7.44 -4.76 6.33
N LYS A 94 6.42 -5.53 5.94
CA LYS A 94 5.84 -5.45 4.60
C LYS A 94 4.82 -4.33 4.50
N LEU A 95 4.58 -3.89 3.28
CA LEU A 95 3.49 -2.97 2.96
C LEU A 95 2.25 -3.77 2.56
N ALA A 96 1.11 -3.48 3.19
CA ALA A 96 -0.18 -4.05 2.85
C ALA A 96 -1.15 -2.99 2.33
N ARG A 97 -2.11 -3.42 1.52
CA ARG A 97 -3.06 -2.54 0.82
C ARG A 97 -4.44 -2.67 1.45
N PHE A 98 -5.10 -1.54 1.67
CA PHE A 98 -6.42 -1.45 2.26
C PHE A 98 -7.29 -0.51 1.45
N GLN A 99 -8.57 -0.84 1.29
CA GLN A 99 -9.57 0.13 0.87
C GLN A 99 -9.91 1.03 2.06
N ILE A 100 -10.11 2.32 1.81
CA ILE A 100 -10.51 3.27 2.84
C ILE A 100 -11.85 3.91 2.51
N ALA A 101 -12.63 4.18 3.54
CA ALA A 101 -13.88 4.93 3.48
C ALA A 101 -13.90 5.94 4.63
N GLU A 102 -14.63 7.03 4.44
CA GLU A 102 -14.89 8.04 5.47
C GLU A 102 -15.95 7.52 6.45
N SER A 103 -15.64 7.53 7.75
CA SER A 103 -16.58 7.17 8.82
C SER A 103 -16.83 8.39 9.73
N PRO A 104 -18.00 9.03 9.64
CA PRO A 104 -18.30 10.23 10.42
C PRO A 104 -18.54 9.86 11.90
N ILE A 105 -17.65 10.31 12.78
CA ILE A 105 -17.80 10.18 14.24
C ILE A 105 -18.49 11.39 14.89
N LEU A 106 -18.65 12.48 14.14
CA LEU A 106 -19.32 13.70 14.54
C LEU A 106 -20.77 13.69 14.06
N GLU A 107 -21.69 14.09 14.93
CA GLU A 107 -23.07 14.35 14.53
C GLU A 107 -23.08 15.46 13.45
N PRO A 108 -23.90 15.33 12.38
CA PRO A 108 -23.86 16.24 11.23
C PRO A 108 -23.98 17.73 11.57
N GLY A 109 -24.81 18.09 12.55
CA GLY A 109 -24.97 19.46 13.01
C GLY A 109 -23.72 20.02 13.69
N LEU A 110 -22.91 19.17 14.33
CA LEU A 110 -21.64 19.53 14.93
C LEU A 110 -20.51 19.65 13.89
N ALA A 111 -20.55 18.83 12.84
CA ALA A 111 -19.58 18.88 11.74
C ALA A 111 -19.75 20.11 10.83
N ALA A 112 -20.96 20.69 10.76
CA ALA A 112 -21.28 21.82 9.89
C ALA A 112 -20.98 23.21 10.49
N LYS A 113 -20.42 23.28 11.70
CA LYS A 113 -20.18 24.54 12.44
C LYS A 113 -18.71 24.89 12.51
#